data_AF-A0A7S3PK28-F1
#
_entry.id   AF-A0A7S3PK28-F1
#
_cell.length_a   1.000
_cell.length_b   1.000
_cell.length_c   1.000
_cell.angle_alpha   90.00
_cell.angle_beta   90.00
_cell.angle_gamma   90.00
#
_symmetry.space_group_name_H-M   'P 1'
#
loop_
_entity.id
_entity.type
_entity.pdbx_description
1 polymer ?
#
loop_
_entity_poly.entity_id
_entity_poly.type
_entity_poly.pdbx_seq_one_letter_code
_entity_poly.pdbx_strand_id
1 'polypeptide(L)'
;LGGGQYSLSNDNAAIAALLVAFFPRVPNDSLDNRYHNQAFRHLYVLATEERCLNGFEVDSGQPCYVPIELTLRKNALQIFNNMNFSSIRQEGMKTQKTKLRMITPCLLPPLDWIETVEVCSPRYMDVKVTRDGDLGVLLAYRVLCVKRKAGHLSYGNDQRGVSSLLARPKRSSDKMVMLTDSPHLLAFSRHFCTDASDNCGNSEEIEFSDFCSTVLYECLADEKPELINTFIELYHSVRNLPRGENGPLLARNINILTTFYGRHNMQPHKELVPLPFLQSINDRVEAILDHQSKAALGQYLKDHVIPSASFACFLCYYEIPGLYVLDELFPKGNPSFPLPVLALRNKGKVSTKALLKLSSATTKA
;
A
#
# COMPACT_ATOMS: atom_id res chain seq x y z
N LEU A 1 -23.89 28.02 13.55
CA LEU A 1 -23.05 28.88 14.41
C LEU A 1 -21.62 28.87 13.87
N GLY A 2 -20.97 30.02 13.73
CA GLY A 2 -19.60 30.14 13.19
C GLY A 2 -19.35 29.35 11.90
N GLY A 3 -20.22 29.51 10.89
CA GLY A 3 -20.09 28.80 9.60
C GLY A 3 -20.25 27.28 9.65
N GLY A 4 -20.73 26.71 10.76
CA GLY A 4 -20.84 25.26 10.95
C GLY A 4 -19.69 24.65 11.76
N GLN A 5 -18.75 25.46 12.26
CA GLN A 5 -17.64 25.00 13.10
C GLN A 5 -18.02 24.82 14.58
N TYR A 6 -19.03 25.57 15.02
CA TYR A 6 -19.44 25.67 16.42
C TYR A 6 -20.83 25.04 16.65
N SER A 7 -21.01 24.51 17.86
CA SER A 7 -22.28 24.02 18.38
C SER A 7 -22.52 24.59 19.79
N LEU A 8 -23.70 24.35 20.36
CA LEU A 8 -24.05 24.77 21.72
C LEU A 8 -23.71 23.70 22.73
N SER A 9 -23.03 24.07 23.81
CA SER A 9 -22.75 23.19 24.95
C SER A 9 -23.94 23.02 25.88
N ASN A 10 -23.94 21.91 26.60
CA ASN A 10 -24.95 21.54 27.60
C ASN A 10 -24.40 21.66 29.03
N ASP A 11 -23.33 22.43 29.22
CA ASP A 11 -22.78 22.72 30.54
C ASP A 11 -23.71 23.63 31.34
N ASN A 12 -23.68 23.56 32.66
CA ASN A 12 -24.53 24.40 33.52
C ASN A 12 -24.36 25.90 33.23
N ALA A 13 -23.13 26.35 32.98
CA ALA A 13 -22.84 27.75 32.62
C ALA A 13 -23.40 28.13 31.24
N ALA A 14 -23.30 27.21 30.27
CA ALA A 14 -23.84 27.40 28.94
C ALA A 14 -25.37 27.42 28.95
N ILE A 15 -26.02 26.52 29.69
CA ILE A 15 -27.47 26.52 29.89
C ILE A 15 -27.92 27.85 30.51
N ALA A 16 -27.22 28.34 31.55
CA ALA A 16 -27.53 29.63 32.14
C ALA A 16 -27.42 30.79 31.12
N ALA A 17 -26.35 30.81 30.33
CA ALA A 17 -26.18 31.80 29.26
C ALA A 17 -27.27 31.71 28.18
N LEU A 18 -27.68 30.49 27.81
CA LEU A 18 -28.74 30.25 26.83
C LEU A 18 -30.13 30.63 27.35
N LEU A 19 -30.42 30.39 28.63
CA LEU A 19 -31.67 30.83 29.25
C LEU A 19 -31.81 32.35 29.21
N VAL A 20 -30.70 33.06 29.44
CA VAL A 20 -30.66 34.52 29.33
C VAL A 20 -30.79 34.94 27.86
N ALA A 21 -29.99 34.37 26.95
CA ALA A 21 -30.00 34.75 25.54
C ALA A 21 -31.31 34.43 24.82
N PHE A 22 -31.94 33.30 25.15
CA PHE A 22 -33.17 32.80 24.54
C PHE A 22 -34.40 33.03 25.42
N PHE A 23 -34.41 34.13 26.19
CA PHE A 23 -35.59 34.55 26.92
C PHE A 23 -36.82 34.62 25.98
N PRO A 24 -37.97 34.01 26.32
CA PRO A 24 -39.03 33.72 25.35
C PRO A 24 -39.85 34.93 24.86
N ARG A 25 -39.58 36.15 25.34
CA ARG A 25 -40.25 37.38 24.87
C ARG A 25 -39.40 38.16 23.89
N VAL A 26 -39.86 38.26 22.64
CA VAL A 26 -39.25 39.12 21.61
C VAL A 26 -39.59 40.60 21.84
N PRO A 27 -38.71 41.54 21.46
CA PRO A 27 -39.03 42.98 21.48
C PRO A 27 -40.16 43.30 20.49
N ASN A 28 -40.98 44.30 20.82
CA ASN A 28 -41.95 44.84 19.86
C ASN A 28 -41.30 45.80 18.85
N ASP A 29 -40.28 46.55 19.29
CA ASP A 29 -39.54 47.54 18.51
C ASP A 29 -38.03 47.44 18.76
N SER A 30 -37.20 48.04 17.90
CA SER A 30 -35.73 48.00 18.03
C SER A 30 -35.19 48.62 19.32
N LEU A 31 -35.95 49.52 19.96
CA LEU A 31 -35.59 50.17 21.22
C LEU A 31 -36.24 49.50 22.45
N ASP A 32 -37.05 48.46 22.25
CA ASP A 32 -37.80 47.80 23.33
C ASP A 32 -36.88 46.93 24.19
N ASN A 33 -36.54 47.45 25.38
CA ASN A 33 -35.79 46.77 26.42
C ASN A 33 -36.62 46.57 27.71
N ARG A 34 -37.95 46.69 27.66
CA ARG A 34 -38.81 46.72 28.86
C ARG A 34 -38.80 45.41 29.64
N TYR A 35 -38.84 44.28 28.95
CA TYR A 35 -38.92 42.95 29.56
C TYR A 35 -37.60 42.18 29.52
N HIS A 36 -36.70 42.54 28.59
CA HIS A 36 -35.42 41.88 28.40
C HIS A 36 -34.46 42.84 27.71
N ASN A 37 -33.21 42.90 28.15
CA ASN A 37 -32.18 43.71 27.51
C ASN A 37 -31.71 43.03 26.21
N GLN A 38 -31.87 43.68 25.06
CA GLN A 38 -31.52 43.08 23.78
C GLN A 38 -30.04 42.71 23.64
N ALA A 39 -29.13 43.39 24.37
CA ALA A 39 -27.72 43.02 24.38
C ALA A 39 -27.49 41.59 24.92
N PHE A 40 -28.33 41.13 25.85
CA PHE A 40 -28.24 39.81 26.43
C PHE A 40 -28.59 38.67 25.47
N ARG A 41 -29.26 38.98 24.34
CA ARG A 41 -29.49 38.03 23.25
C ARG A 41 -28.20 37.46 22.69
N HIS A 42 -27.07 38.17 22.81
CA HIS A 42 -25.77 37.73 22.31
C HIS A 42 -24.99 36.84 23.30
N LEU A 43 -25.51 36.62 24.52
CA LEU A 43 -24.85 35.75 25.50
C LEU A 43 -24.79 34.29 25.08
N TYR A 44 -25.51 33.87 24.02
CA TYR A 44 -25.38 32.53 23.45
C TYR A 44 -23.93 32.20 23.05
N VAL A 45 -23.11 33.21 22.75
CA VAL A 45 -21.69 33.03 22.41
C VAL A 45 -20.91 32.36 23.54
N LEU A 46 -21.26 32.63 24.80
CA LEU A 46 -20.64 31.96 25.96
C LEU A 46 -20.95 30.46 26.05
N ALA A 47 -22.02 30.03 25.38
CA ALA A 47 -22.42 28.64 25.28
C ALA A 47 -21.93 27.97 23.98
N THR A 48 -21.23 28.71 23.11
CA THR A 48 -20.68 28.12 21.88
C THR A 48 -19.39 27.37 22.17
N GLU A 49 -19.26 26.16 21.62
CA GLU A 49 -18.04 25.37 21.64
C GLU A 49 -17.68 24.90 20.22
N GLU A 50 -16.38 24.76 19.96
CA GLU A 50 -15.89 24.22 18.69
C GLU A 50 -15.98 22.68 18.70
N ARG A 51 -16.84 22.14 17.81
CA ARG A 51 -17.07 20.69 17.68
C ARG A 51 -16.78 20.14 16.30
N CYS A 52 -16.50 20.98 15.31
CA CYS A 52 -16.29 20.49 13.96
C CYS A 52 -14.94 19.80 13.83
N LEU A 53 -14.96 18.49 13.60
CA LEU A 53 -13.77 17.71 13.29
C LEU A 53 -13.48 17.80 11.80
N ASN A 54 -12.30 18.31 11.46
CA ASN A 54 -11.82 18.41 10.08
C ASN A 54 -10.84 17.27 9.78
N GLY A 55 -11.03 16.59 8.65
CA GLY A 55 -10.07 15.62 8.13
C GLY A 55 -9.09 16.32 7.18
N PHE A 56 -7.80 16.04 7.29
CA PHE A 56 -6.77 16.55 6.40
C PHE A 56 -5.94 15.41 5.82
N GLU A 57 -5.69 15.47 4.52
CA GLU A 57 -4.80 14.52 3.86
C GLU A 57 -3.34 14.93 4.06
N VAL A 58 -2.51 14.01 4.53
CA VAL A 58 -1.10 14.28 4.87
C VAL A 58 -0.28 14.70 3.65
N ASP A 59 -0.48 14.05 2.50
CA ASP A 59 0.35 14.28 1.31
C ASP A 59 0.03 15.60 0.59
N SER A 60 -1.24 16.02 0.57
CA SER A 60 -1.70 17.24 -0.11
C SER A 60 -1.87 18.44 0.83
N GLY A 61 -1.97 18.21 2.14
CA GLY A 61 -2.31 19.22 3.14
C GLY A 61 -3.73 19.79 2.99
N GLN A 62 -4.56 19.21 2.13
CA GLN A 62 -5.91 19.71 1.84
C GLN A 62 -6.96 19.06 2.76
N PRO A 63 -8.06 19.77 3.07
CA PRO A 63 -9.17 19.18 3.79
C PRO A 63 -9.84 18.08 2.95
N CYS A 64 -10.17 16.97 3.59
CA CYS A 64 -10.73 15.80 2.91
C CYS A 64 -11.92 15.19 3.65
N TYR A 65 -12.84 14.62 2.87
CA TYR A 65 -13.95 13.85 3.40
C TYR A 65 -13.48 12.45 3.79
N VAL A 66 -13.76 12.02 5.02
CA VAL A 66 -13.35 10.70 5.53
C VAL A 66 -14.46 10.13 6.41
N PRO A 67 -14.97 8.94 6.09
CA PRO A 67 -15.87 8.21 6.99
C PRO A 67 -15.14 7.80 8.28
N ILE A 68 -15.73 8.17 9.41
CA ILE A 68 -15.25 7.84 10.74
C ILE A 68 -16.33 7.12 11.55
N GLU A 69 -15.90 6.27 12.48
CA GLU A 69 -16.76 5.63 13.47
C GLU A 69 -16.32 6.07 14.86
N LEU A 70 -17.24 6.69 15.59
CA LEU A 70 -17.06 7.09 16.98
C LEU A 70 -17.60 5.99 17.88
N THR A 71 -16.82 5.55 18.86
CA THR A 71 -17.35 4.75 19.97
C THR A 71 -17.66 5.68 21.13
N LEU A 72 -18.92 5.71 21.56
CA LEU A 72 -19.37 6.55 22.66
C LEU A 72 -19.36 5.78 23.99
N ARG A 73 -19.12 6.52 25.08
CA ARG A 73 -19.25 6.03 26.46
C ARG A 73 -20.67 5.51 26.71
N LYS A 74 -20.76 4.56 27.66
CA LYS A 74 -22.04 4.02 28.16
C LYS A 74 -22.97 5.18 28.58
N ASN A 75 -24.25 5.08 28.22
CA ASN A 75 -25.33 6.03 28.53
C ASN A 75 -25.38 7.33 27.70
N ALA A 76 -24.36 7.68 26.91
CA ALA A 76 -24.31 8.94 26.16
C ALA A 76 -25.48 9.12 25.17
N LEU A 77 -25.82 8.10 24.38
CA LEU A 77 -26.93 8.19 23.41
C LEU A 77 -28.31 8.07 24.04
N GLN A 78 -28.43 7.44 25.21
CA GLN A 78 -29.69 7.39 25.95
C GLN A 78 -30.04 8.79 26.48
N ILE A 79 -29.02 9.55 26.91
CA ILE A 79 -29.14 10.97 27.25
C ILE A 79 -29.53 11.80 26.02
N PHE A 80 -28.90 11.54 24.86
CA PHE A 80 -29.19 12.28 23.62
C PHE A 80 -30.63 12.05 23.11
N ASN A 81 -31.14 10.83 23.17
CA ASN A 81 -32.48 10.48 22.67
C ASN A 81 -33.62 10.79 23.65
N ASN A 82 -33.37 11.54 24.74
CA ASN A 82 -34.37 11.86 25.75
C ASN A 82 -35.13 10.62 26.28
N MET A 83 -34.46 9.46 26.33
CA MET A 83 -35.01 8.29 27.01
C MET A 83 -34.99 8.59 28.51
N ASN A 84 -36.17 8.56 29.14
CA ASN A 84 -36.39 8.92 30.54
C ASN A 84 -35.20 8.59 31.46
N PHE A 85 -34.61 9.61 32.07
CA PHE A 85 -33.52 9.48 33.04
C PHE A 85 -33.85 8.48 34.19
N SER A 86 -35.14 8.26 34.44
CA SER A 86 -35.68 7.33 35.44
C SER A 86 -35.59 5.84 35.06
N SER A 87 -35.47 5.46 33.78
CA SER A 87 -35.31 4.05 33.36
C SER A 87 -33.84 3.60 33.28
N ILE A 88 -32.88 4.51 33.37
CA ILE A 88 -31.43 4.23 33.32
C ILE A 88 -30.93 3.65 34.66
N ARG A 89 -31.66 3.86 35.77
CA ARG A 89 -31.28 3.36 37.11
C ARG A 89 -31.66 1.90 37.39
N GLN A 90 -32.30 1.20 36.46
CA GLN A 90 -32.52 -0.24 36.62
C GLN A 90 -31.21 -0.99 36.29
N GLU A 91 -30.49 -1.33 37.36
CA GLU A 91 -29.30 -2.19 37.36
C GLU A 91 -29.63 -3.52 36.68
N GLY A 92 -29.23 -3.68 35.42
CA GLY A 92 -29.41 -4.95 34.70
C GLY A 92 -29.32 -4.85 33.18
N MET A 93 -29.51 -3.66 32.59
CA MET A 93 -29.37 -3.50 31.14
C MET A 93 -27.88 -3.51 30.76
N LYS A 94 -27.41 -4.57 30.07
CA LYS A 94 -26.07 -4.65 29.48
C LYS A 94 -25.83 -3.43 28.58
N THR A 95 -25.20 -2.39 29.11
CA THR A 95 -24.92 -1.15 28.38
C THR A 95 -23.83 -1.40 27.35
N GLN A 96 -24.25 -1.67 26.11
CA GLN A 96 -23.37 -1.84 24.97
C GLN A 96 -22.75 -0.48 24.59
N LYS A 97 -21.45 -0.46 24.30
CA LYS A 97 -20.81 0.71 23.69
C LYS A 97 -21.47 0.96 22.35
N THR A 98 -21.95 2.18 22.13
CA THR A 98 -22.62 2.49 20.87
C THR A 98 -21.65 3.10 19.88
N LYS A 99 -21.78 2.71 18.62
CA LYS A 99 -20.97 3.19 17.51
C LYS A 99 -21.79 4.17 16.67
N LEU A 100 -21.23 5.34 16.39
CA LEU A 100 -21.83 6.38 15.56
C LEU A 100 -20.96 6.61 14.33
N ARG A 101 -21.52 6.44 13.14
CA ARG A 101 -20.82 6.65 11.86
C ARG A 101 -21.07 8.06 11.37
N MET A 102 -20.00 8.75 11.03
CA MET A 102 -20.00 10.14 10.56
C MET A 102 -19.01 10.29 9.40
N ILE A 103 -19.03 11.43 8.71
CA ILE A 103 -18.10 11.74 7.62
C ILE A 103 -17.52 13.13 7.89
N THR A 104 -16.20 13.26 7.98
CA THR A 104 -15.54 14.57 8.14
C THR A 104 -15.73 15.42 6.87
N PRO A 105 -15.77 16.76 6.94
CA PRO A 105 -15.88 17.56 8.16
C PRO A 105 -17.26 17.40 8.81
N CYS A 106 -17.31 17.19 10.12
CA CYS A 106 -18.57 17.00 10.85
C CYS A 106 -18.56 17.54 12.27
N LEU A 107 -19.73 17.97 12.74
CA LEU A 107 -19.93 18.34 14.14
C LEU A 107 -19.96 17.10 15.03
N LEU A 108 -18.97 17.00 15.92
CA LEU A 108 -18.91 15.95 16.92
C LEU A 108 -20.05 16.10 17.96
N PRO A 109 -20.46 14.99 18.60
CA PRO A 109 -21.21 15.06 19.85
C PRO A 109 -20.37 15.70 20.97
N PRO A 110 -20.96 15.99 22.15
CA PRO A 110 -20.20 16.44 23.31
C PRO A 110 -18.93 15.61 23.54
N LEU A 111 -17.78 16.28 23.68
CA LEU A 111 -16.45 15.65 23.63
C LEU A 111 -16.24 14.63 24.77
N ASP A 112 -16.91 14.85 25.91
CA ASP A 112 -16.90 13.94 27.05
C ASP A 112 -17.55 12.58 26.77
N TRP A 113 -18.40 12.50 25.74
CA TRP A 113 -19.06 11.25 25.37
C TRP A 113 -18.16 10.35 24.52
N ILE A 114 -17.14 10.89 23.85
CA ILE A 114 -16.35 10.17 22.84
C ILE A 114 -15.26 9.33 23.51
N GLU A 115 -15.30 8.02 23.35
CA GLU A 115 -14.28 7.10 23.88
C GLU A 115 -13.19 6.78 22.86
N THR A 116 -13.57 6.56 21.60
CA THR A 116 -12.63 6.29 20.51
C THR A 116 -13.10 6.94 19.23
N VAL A 117 -12.15 7.35 18.39
CA VAL A 117 -12.35 7.80 17.01
C VAL A 117 -11.61 6.83 16.10
N GLU A 118 -12.31 6.21 15.16
CA GLU A 118 -11.73 5.27 14.21
C GLU A 118 -12.03 5.71 12.78
N VAL A 119 -11.05 5.66 11.89
CA VAL A 119 -11.24 5.87 10.45
C VAL A 119 -11.76 4.57 9.85
N CYS A 120 -12.94 4.60 9.24
CA CYS A 120 -13.58 3.44 8.64
C CYS A 120 -13.73 3.65 7.13
N SER A 121 -12.61 3.67 6.42
CA SER A 121 -12.60 3.87 4.97
C SER A 121 -11.71 2.84 4.28
N PRO A 122 -12.17 2.21 3.18
CA PRO A 122 -11.29 1.38 2.37
C PRO A 122 -10.20 2.19 1.64
N ARG A 123 -10.35 3.52 1.54
CA ARG A 123 -9.45 4.39 0.76
C ARG A 123 -8.38 5.09 1.57
N TYR A 124 -8.57 5.20 2.87
CA TYR A 124 -7.60 5.80 3.78
C TYR A 124 -7.03 4.72 4.69
N MET A 125 -5.89 5.01 5.28
CA MET A 125 -5.28 4.14 6.27
C MET A 125 -6.14 4.06 7.53
N ASP A 126 -6.17 2.87 8.13
CA ASP A 126 -6.91 2.64 9.35
C ASP A 126 -6.20 3.35 10.52
N VAL A 127 -6.89 4.31 11.13
CA VAL A 127 -6.39 5.08 12.27
C VAL A 127 -7.39 4.92 13.40
N LYS A 128 -6.93 4.47 14.56
CA LYS A 128 -7.75 4.33 15.76
C LYS A 128 -7.14 5.11 16.91
N VAL A 129 -7.86 6.15 17.34
CA VAL A 129 -7.46 7.03 18.44
C VAL A 129 -8.34 6.72 19.65
N THR A 130 -7.71 6.33 20.76
CA THR A 130 -8.38 5.99 22.02
C THR A 130 -8.10 7.02 23.10
N ARG A 131 -8.97 7.08 24.12
CA ARG A 131 -8.83 7.92 25.32
C ARG A 131 -7.46 7.86 26.00
N ASP A 132 -6.85 6.68 26.06
CA ASP A 132 -5.57 6.45 26.73
C ASP A 132 -4.37 6.94 25.90
N GLY A 133 -4.60 7.32 24.63
CA GLY A 133 -3.61 7.88 23.73
C GLY A 133 -3.90 9.33 23.35
N ASP A 134 -3.69 9.66 22.08
CA ASP A 134 -3.72 11.03 21.56
C ASP A 134 -5.12 11.64 21.37
N LEU A 135 -6.17 11.04 21.94
CA LEU A 135 -7.52 11.56 21.79
C LEU A 135 -7.65 12.97 22.37
N GLY A 136 -6.94 13.28 23.46
CA GLY A 136 -6.92 14.63 24.01
C GLY A 136 -6.38 15.66 23.01
N VAL A 137 -5.36 15.30 22.25
CA VAL A 137 -4.76 16.16 21.21
C VAL A 137 -5.74 16.31 20.03
N LEU A 138 -6.32 15.22 19.56
CA LEU A 138 -7.31 15.25 18.48
C LEU A 138 -8.53 16.10 18.86
N LEU A 139 -9.06 15.89 20.06
CA LEU A 139 -10.20 16.67 20.56
C LEU A 139 -9.81 18.10 20.89
N ALA A 140 -8.55 18.45 21.13
CA ALA A 140 -8.10 19.82 21.36
C ALA A 140 -7.90 20.60 20.05
N TYR A 141 -7.33 19.98 19.02
CA TYR A 141 -7.09 20.65 17.73
C TYR A 141 -8.22 20.48 16.73
N ARG A 142 -9.11 19.50 16.93
CA ARG A 142 -10.22 19.16 16.01
C ARG A 142 -9.75 18.88 14.59
N VAL A 143 -8.55 18.32 14.48
CA VAL A 143 -7.88 17.96 13.23
C VAL A 143 -7.54 16.48 13.26
N LEU A 144 -8.01 15.76 12.24
CA LEU A 144 -7.70 14.37 11.99
C LEU A 144 -6.83 14.26 10.72
N CYS A 145 -5.55 14.00 10.90
CA CYS A 145 -4.64 13.76 9.78
C CYS A 145 -4.79 12.31 9.29
N VAL A 146 -5.07 12.12 8.02
CA VAL A 146 -5.20 10.80 7.39
C VAL A 146 -4.28 10.66 6.19
N LYS A 147 -3.77 9.45 5.98
CA LYS A 147 -3.04 9.10 4.76
C LYS A 147 -3.94 8.30 3.84
N ARG A 148 -4.01 8.68 2.57
CA ARG A 148 -4.75 7.94 1.55
C ARG A 148 -3.94 6.72 1.10
N LYS A 149 -4.64 5.61 0.85
CA LYS A 149 -4.06 4.40 0.26
C LYS A 149 -3.78 4.63 -1.22
N ALA A 150 -2.72 4.01 -1.73
CA ALA A 150 -2.41 4.09 -3.15
C ALA A 150 -3.55 3.47 -4.00
N GLY A 151 -3.69 3.92 -5.26
CA GLY A 151 -4.73 3.42 -6.16
C GLY A 151 -6.15 3.91 -5.87
N HIS A 152 -6.33 4.84 -4.93
CA HIS A 152 -7.63 5.40 -4.57
C HIS A 152 -7.67 6.92 -4.77
N LEU A 153 -8.81 7.40 -5.27
CA LEU A 153 -9.12 8.83 -5.32
C LEU A 153 -9.75 9.33 -4.02
N SER A 154 -9.61 10.62 -3.76
CA SER A 154 -10.31 11.29 -2.66
C SER A 154 -11.84 11.14 -2.83
N TYR A 155 -12.60 11.20 -1.75
CA TYR A 155 -14.07 11.16 -1.84
C TYR A 155 -14.67 12.38 -2.53
N GLY A 156 -13.93 13.50 -2.61
CA GLY A 156 -14.33 14.67 -3.39
C GLY A 156 -14.28 14.41 -4.89
N ASN A 157 -13.24 13.73 -5.37
CA ASN A 157 -13.05 13.43 -6.79
C ASN A 157 -13.84 12.19 -7.23
N ASP A 158 -13.97 11.19 -6.36
CA ASP A 158 -14.75 9.98 -6.64
C ASP A 158 -15.65 9.64 -5.46
N GLN A 159 -16.91 10.07 -5.48
CA GLN A 159 -17.79 9.86 -4.33
C GLN A 159 -18.21 8.39 -4.16
N ARG A 160 -18.30 7.61 -5.25
CA ARG A 160 -18.87 6.25 -5.26
C ARG A 160 -17.83 5.13 -5.38
N GLY A 161 -16.59 5.44 -5.72
CA GLY A 161 -15.52 4.44 -5.89
C GLY A 161 -15.55 3.77 -7.26
N VAL A 162 -16.20 4.39 -8.25
CA VAL A 162 -16.36 3.83 -9.60
C VAL A 162 -15.07 3.98 -10.43
N SER A 163 -14.17 4.84 -9.96
CA SER A 163 -12.82 4.95 -10.50
C SER A 163 -11.84 4.02 -9.79
N SER A 164 -12.30 3.09 -8.96
CA SER A 164 -11.44 2.07 -8.37
C SER A 164 -10.95 1.05 -9.41
N LEU A 165 -9.76 0.50 -9.19
CA LEU A 165 -9.09 -0.47 -10.07
C LEU A 165 -9.98 -1.67 -10.42
N LEU A 166 -10.71 -2.20 -9.42
CA LEU A 166 -11.56 -3.37 -9.57
C LEU A 166 -12.78 -3.15 -10.47
N ALA A 167 -13.19 -1.90 -10.68
CA ALA A 167 -14.36 -1.57 -11.49
C ALA A 167 -14.04 -1.47 -13.00
N ARG A 168 -12.77 -1.61 -13.42
CA ARG A 168 -12.35 -1.31 -14.80
C ARG A 168 -11.42 -2.37 -15.41
N PRO A 169 -11.58 -2.70 -16.72
CA PRO A 169 -10.69 -3.62 -17.42
C PRO A 169 -9.35 -2.97 -17.83
N LYS A 170 -8.28 -3.79 -17.80
CA LYS A 170 -6.84 -3.48 -17.96
C LYS A 170 -6.35 -2.72 -19.21
N ARG A 171 -7.21 -2.27 -20.14
CA ARG A 171 -6.77 -1.97 -21.54
C ARG A 171 -7.15 -0.61 -22.11
N SER A 172 -7.01 0.48 -21.37
CA SER A 172 -7.00 1.80 -22.03
C SER A 172 -6.11 2.78 -21.26
N SER A 173 -4.97 3.12 -21.86
CA SER A 173 -3.96 4.06 -21.37
C SER A 173 -4.57 5.42 -20.95
N ASP A 174 -5.50 5.96 -21.75
CA ASP A 174 -6.23 7.21 -21.48
C ASP A 174 -7.06 7.20 -20.18
N LYS A 175 -7.37 6.03 -19.61
CA LYS A 175 -8.22 5.91 -18.43
C LYS A 175 -7.45 5.65 -17.14
N MET A 176 -6.12 5.51 -17.21
CA MET A 176 -5.26 5.25 -16.06
C MET A 176 -5.02 6.51 -15.21
N VAL A 177 -5.17 7.70 -15.82
CA VAL A 177 -5.15 9.02 -15.18
C VAL A 177 -6.24 9.20 -14.11
N MET A 178 -7.26 8.33 -14.09
CA MET A 178 -8.40 8.39 -13.17
C MET A 178 -8.20 7.56 -11.89
N LEU A 179 -7.07 6.86 -11.73
CA LEU A 179 -6.86 5.91 -10.62
C LEU A 179 -6.00 6.49 -9.49
N THR A 180 -5.24 7.54 -9.76
CA THR A 180 -4.32 8.15 -8.81
C THR A 180 -4.21 9.65 -9.04
N ASP A 181 -4.19 10.41 -7.95
CA ASP A 181 -3.91 11.85 -7.99
C ASP A 181 -2.41 12.15 -7.79
N SER A 182 -1.57 11.11 -7.65
CA SER A 182 -0.13 11.34 -7.39
C SER A 182 0.58 11.80 -8.67
N PRO A 183 1.33 12.92 -8.62
CA PRO A 183 1.93 13.50 -9.81
C PRO A 183 2.96 12.58 -10.46
N HIS A 184 3.68 11.79 -9.66
CA HIS A 184 4.74 10.89 -10.15
C HIS A 184 4.17 9.68 -10.91
N LEU A 185 3.09 9.06 -10.41
CA LEU A 185 2.47 7.93 -11.11
C LEU A 185 1.69 8.39 -12.36
N LEU A 186 1.11 9.59 -12.32
CA LEU A 186 0.52 10.21 -13.50
C LEU A 186 1.56 10.51 -14.57
N ALA A 187 2.73 11.05 -14.19
CA ALA A 187 3.84 11.24 -15.11
C ALA A 187 4.33 9.91 -15.68
N PHE A 188 4.51 8.90 -14.83
CA PHE A 188 4.89 7.55 -15.27
C PHE A 188 3.90 6.99 -16.30
N SER A 189 2.60 7.03 -16.00
CA SER A 189 1.55 6.57 -16.91
C SER A 189 1.57 7.30 -18.25
N ARG A 190 1.81 8.62 -18.26
CA ARG A 190 1.83 9.44 -19.48
C ARG A 190 3.06 9.22 -20.35
N HIS A 191 4.19 8.81 -19.76
CA HIS A 191 5.44 8.65 -20.48
C HIS A 191 5.75 7.19 -20.86
N PHE A 192 5.31 6.22 -20.06
CA PHE A 192 5.68 4.82 -20.21
C PHE A 192 4.50 3.89 -20.54
N CYS A 193 3.26 4.32 -20.33
CA CYS A 193 2.07 3.48 -20.51
C CYS A 193 1.15 3.98 -21.63
N THR A 194 1.64 4.86 -22.52
CA THR A 194 0.87 5.31 -23.67
C THR A 194 0.80 4.22 -24.72
N ASP A 195 -0.40 3.95 -25.21
CA ASP A 195 -0.59 3.13 -26.39
C ASP A 195 0.09 3.87 -27.55
N ALA A 196 1.14 3.29 -28.12
CA ALA A 196 1.74 3.79 -29.35
C ALA A 196 0.73 3.55 -30.50
N SER A 197 -0.35 4.33 -30.52
CA SER A 197 -1.32 4.35 -31.61
C SER A 197 -0.74 4.92 -32.90
N ASP A 198 0.45 5.51 -32.83
CA ASP A 198 1.24 5.88 -33.99
C ASP A 198 2.12 4.70 -34.39
N ASN A 199 1.87 4.16 -35.59
CA ASN A 199 2.47 3.00 -36.29
C ASN A 199 4.02 3.01 -36.44
N CYS A 200 4.78 3.51 -35.46
CA CYS A 200 6.22 3.74 -35.54
C CYS A 200 7.01 3.27 -34.30
N GLY A 201 6.40 2.47 -33.42
CA GLY A 201 7.10 1.87 -32.28
C GLY A 201 7.83 0.57 -32.66
N ASN A 202 9.05 0.37 -32.17
CA ASN A 202 9.72 -0.93 -32.26
C ASN A 202 8.88 -1.99 -31.51
N SER A 203 8.86 -3.24 -31.98
CA SER A 203 8.16 -4.35 -31.30
C SER A 203 8.53 -4.46 -29.81
N GLU A 204 9.76 -4.12 -29.46
CA GLU A 204 10.28 -4.12 -28.10
C GLU A 204 9.76 -2.96 -27.24
N GLU A 205 9.45 -1.80 -27.85
CA GLU A 205 8.88 -0.64 -27.14
C GLU A 205 7.42 -0.90 -26.79
N ILE A 206 6.69 -1.58 -27.67
CA ILE A 206 5.31 -1.99 -27.42
C ILE A 206 5.25 -3.00 -26.26
N GLU A 207 6.11 -4.04 -26.28
CA GLU A 207 6.19 -5.01 -25.16
C GLU A 207 6.54 -4.32 -23.83
N PHE A 208 7.42 -3.31 -23.86
CA PHE A 208 7.79 -2.56 -22.67
C PHE A 208 6.64 -1.67 -22.15
N SER A 209 5.89 -1.02 -23.03
CA SER A 209 4.73 -0.20 -22.64
C SER A 209 3.62 -1.07 -22.02
N ASP A 210 3.35 -2.24 -22.60
CA ASP A 210 2.41 -3.23 -22.07
C ASP A 210 2.85 -3.75 -20.68
N PHE A 211 4.16 -3.99 -20.52
CA PHE A 211 4.75 -4.36 -19.25
C PHE A 211 4.58 -3.25 -18.20
N CYS A 212 4.92 -2.00 -18.52
CA CYS A 212 4.80 -0.85 -17.62
C CYS A 212 3.35 -0.64 -17.17
N SER A 213 2.39 -0.79 -18.08
CA SER A 213 0.96 -0.68 -17.78
C SER A 213 0.48 -1.78 -16.83
N THR A 214 0.96 -3.01 -17.03
CA THR A 214 0.63 -4.15 -16.16
C THR A 214 1.23 -3.99 -14.76
N VAL A 215 2.51 -3.60 -14.68
CA VAL A 215 3.21 -3.35 -13.41
C VAL A 215 2.56 -2.22 -12.63
N LEU A 216 2.20 -1.12 -13.31
CA LEU A 216 1.54 -0.01 -12.64
C LEU A 216 0.21 -0.45 -12.03
N TYR A 217 -0.60 -1.20 -12.78
CA TYR A 217 -1.87 -1.71 -12.29
C TYR A 217 -1.70 -2.61 -11.07
N GLU A 218 -0.72 -3.52 -11.09
CA GLU A 218 -0.43 -4.44 -9.99
C GLU A 218 0.10 -3.69 -8.75
N CYS A 219 1.04 -2.76 -8.93
CA CYS A 219 1.58 -1.94 -7.84
C CYS A 219 0.50 -1.06 -7.18
N LEU A 220 -0.46 -0.55 -7.97
CA LEU A 220 -1.58 0.22 -7.44
C LEU A 220 -2.58 -0.69 -6.70
N ALA A 221 -2.79 -1.92 -7.17
CA ALA A 221 -3.69 -2.87 -6.52
C ALA A 221 -3.15 -3.36 -5.16
N ASP A 222 -1.84 -3.56 -5.07
CA ASP A 222 -1.16 -4.02 -3.84
C ASP A 222 -0.75 -2.87 -2.90
N GLU A 223 -1.15 -1.64 -3.20
CA GLU A 223 -0.82 -0.42 -2.45
C GLU A 223 0.69 -0.14 -2.31
N LYS A 224 1.52 -0.58 -3.28
CA LYS A 224 3.00 -0.49 -3.25
C LYS A 224 3.58 0.18 -4.50
N PRO A 225 3.36 1.49 -4.70
CA PRO A 225 3.86 2.21 -5.88
C PRO A 225 5.40 2.31 -5.94
N GLU A 226 6.10 2.18 -4.82
CA GLU A 226 7.57 2.25 -4.74
C GLU A 226 8.27 1.10 -5.50
N LEU A 227 7.57 -0.02 -5.69
CA LEU A 227 8.11 -1.20 -6.34
C LEU A 227 8.23 -1.07 -7.85
N ILE A 228 7.59 -0.07 -8.46
CA ILE A 228 7.63 0.15 -9.92
C ILE A 228 9.08 0.22 -10.42
N ASN A 229 9.93 0.95 -9.70
CA ASN A 229 11.35 1.06 -10.04
C ASN A 229 12.05 -0.31 -9.99
N THR A 230 11.80 -1.09 -8.94
CA THR A 230 12.34 -2.45 -8.80
C THR A 230 11.90 -3.37 -9.94
N PHE A 231 10.63 -3.29 -10.36
CA PHE A 231 10.12 -4.08 -11.48
C PHE A 231 10.79 -3.70 -12.81
N ILE A 232 11.00 -2.40 -13.05
CA ILE A 232 11.68 -1.90 -14.25
C ILE A 232 13.16 -2.29 -14.24
N GLU A 233 13.82 -2.16 -13.10
CA GLU A 233 15.22 -2.59 -12.91
C GLU A 233 15.38 -4.09 -13.18
N LEU A 234 14.46 -4.92 -12.68
CA LEU A 234 14.46 -6.35 -12.94
C LEU A 234 14.24 -6.66 -14.43
N TYR A 235 13.30 -5.99 -15.08
CA TYR A 235 13.06 -6.14 -16.52
C TYR A 235 14.31 -5.82 -17.35
N HIS A 236 14.94 -4.67 -17.09
CA HIS A 236 16.18 -4.30 -17.77
C HIS A 236 17.35 -5.22 -17.43
N SER A 237 17.43 -5.72 -16.20
CA SER A 237 18.49 -6.65 -15.77
C SER A 237 18.44 -7.95 -16.56
N VAL A 238 17.25 -8.50 -16.80
CA VAL A 238 17.08 -9.72 -17.62
C VAL A 238 17.46 -9.47 -19.07
N ARG A 239 17.07 -8.32 -19.63
CA ARG A 239 17.34 -7.97 -21.03
C ARG A 239 18.82 -7.67 -21.30
N ASN A 240 19.52 -7.09 -20.34
CA ASN A 240 20.93 -6.73 -20.45
C ASN A 240 21.89 -7.86 -20.03
N LEU A 241 21.36 -8.96 -19.47
CA LEU A 241 22.14 -10.09 -18.98
C LEU A 241 23.16 -10.67 -19.98
N PRO A 242 22.83 -10.86 -21.28
CA PRO A 242 23.79 -11.43 -22.24
C PRO A 242 24.79 -10.40 -22.81
N ARG A 243 24.60 -9.09 -22.56
CA ARG A 243 25.34 -8.01 -23.23
C ARG A 243 26.27 -7.20 -22.32
N GLY A 244 26.07 -7.22 -21.01
CA GLY A 244 26.78 -6.34 -20.07
C GLY A 244 27.96 -6.98 -19.32
N GLU A 245 28.99 -6.18 -19.04
CA GLU A 245 30.14 -6.57 -18.18
C GLU A 245 29.71 -6.94 -16.74
N ASN A 246 28.63 -6.33 -16.25
CA ASN A 246 28.03 -6.59 -14.93
C ASN A 246 27.02 -7.76 -14.91
N GLY A 247 26.85 -8.49 -16.02
CA GLY A 247 25.89 -9.58 -16.15
C GLY A 247 25.94 -10.63 -15.04
N PRO A 248 27.12 -11.09 -14.58
CA PRO A 248 27.21 -12.13 -13.54
C PRO A 248 26.66 -11.69 -12.17
N LEU A 249 26.80 -10.41 -11.83
CA LEU A 249 26.24 -9.84 -10.60
C LEU A 249 24.71 -9.76 -10.67
N LEU A 250 24.17 -9.37 -11.83
CA LEU A 250 22.72 -9.32 -12.05
C LEU A 250 22.10 -10.72 -11.99
N ALA A 251 22.72 -11.71 -12.63
CA ALA A 251 22.30 -13.12 -12.54
C ALA A 251 22.26 -13.60 -11.07
N ARG A 252 23.30 -13.26 -10.30
CA ARG A 252 23.37 -13.63 -8.88
C ARG A 252 22.27 -12.95 -8.06
N ASN A 253 22.01 -11.66 -8.28
CA ASN A 253 20.95 -10.93 -7.59
C ASN A 253 19.57 -11.53 -7.88
N ILE A 254 19.29 -11.90 -9.13
CA ILE A 254 18.03 -12.58 -9.50
C ILE A 254 17.92 -13.93 -8.79
N ASN A 255 18.99 -14.73 -8.77
CA ASN A 255 18.98 -16.01 -8.06
C ASN A 255 18.78 -15.84 -6.54
N ILE A 256 19.41 -14.82 -5.93
CA ILE A 256 19.18 -14.49 -4.51
C ILE A 256 17.71 -14.14 -4.26
N LEU A 257 17.10 -13.35 -5.13
CA LEU A 257 15.68 -13.01 -5.01
C LEU A 257 14.80 -14.26 -5.12
N THR A 258 14.99 -15.09 -6.15
CA THR A 258 14.22 -16.33 -6.34
C THR A 258 14.39 -17.29 -5.16
N THR A 259 15.61 -17.43 -4.62
CA THR A 259 15.87 -18.30 -3.46
C THR A 259 15.31 -17.73 -2.16
N PHE A 260 15.35 -16.41 -1.97
CA PHE A 260 14.75 -15.74 -0.82
C PHE A 260 13.23 -15.97 -0.77
N TYR A 261 12.53 -15.69 -1.87
CA TYR A 261 11.08 -15.92 -1.98
C TYR A 261 10.71 -17.41 -2.03
N GLY A 262 11.58 -18.29 -2.52
CA GLY A 262 11.34 -19.73 -2.56
C GLY A 262 11.55 -20.45 -1.22
N ARG A 263 12.40 -19.93 -0.33
CA ARG A 263 12.68 -20.52 0.99
C ARG A 263 11.73 -20.00 2.07
N HIS A 264 11.41 -18.72 2.01
CA HIS A 264 10.42 -18.13 2.89
C HIS A 264 9.06 -18.35 2.25
N ASN A 265 8.29 -19.33 2.74
CA ASN A 265 6.84 -19.41 2.52
C ASN A 265 6.21 -18.17 3.19
N MET A 266 6.37 -17.02 2.53
CA MET A 266 5.80 -15.77 2.98
C MET A 266 4.29 -15.89 2.91
N GLN A 267 3.60 -15.31 3.89
CA GLN A 267 2.16 -15.15 3.78
C GLN A 267 1.88 -14.34 2.51
N PRO A 268 0.89 -14.72 1.67
CA PRO A 268 0.65 -14.09 0.37
C PRO A 268 0.44 -12.56 0.47
N HIS A 269 -0.06 -12.07 1.60
CA HIS A 269 -0.28 -10.64 1.84
C HIS A 269 0.97 -9.84 2.25
N LYS A 270 2.12 -10.50 2.44
CA LYS A 270 3.40 -9.86 2.81
C LYS A 270 4.45 -9.93 1.71
N GLU A 271 4.14 -10.55 0.58
CA GLU A 271 5.05 -10.59 -0.57
C GLU A 271 5.16 -9.19 -1.17
N LEU A 272 6.39 -8.70 -1.33
CA LEU A 272 6.64 -7.43 -2.02
C LEU A 272 6.57 -7.65 -3.53
N VAL A 273 7.24 -8.69 -4.03
CA VAL A 273 7.22 -9.05 -5.45
C VAL A 273 6.35 -10.31 -5.64
N PRO A 274 5.39 -10.30 -6.57
CA PRO A 274 4.55 -11.44 -6.88
C PRO A 274 5.38 -12.66 -7.34
N LEU A 275 5.10 -13.82 -6.76
CA LEU A 275 5.76 -15.07 -7.12
C LEU A 275 5.63 -15.47 -8.61
N PRO A 276 4.47 -15.29 -9.28
CA PRO A 276 4.32 -15.58 -10.71
C PRO A 276 5.25 -14.72 -11.59
N PHE A 277 5.47 -13.47 -11.19
CA PHE A 277 6.37 -12.57 -11.89
C PHE A 277 7.84 -13.01 -11.76
N LEU A 278 8.26 -13.39 -10.55
CA LEU A 278 9.60 -13.94 -10.31
C LEU A 278 9.84 -15.25 -11.08
N GLN A 279 8.83 -16.11 -11.15
CA GLN A 279 8.91 -17.34 -11.96
C GLN A 279 9.07 -17.01 -13.45
N SER A 280 8.30 -16.06 -13.98
CA SER A 280 8.44 -15.62 -15.37
C SER A 280 9.84 -15.06 -15.67
N ILE A 281 10.42 -14.30 -14.73
CA ILE A 281 11.82 -13.85 -14.83
C ILE A 281 12.78 -15.04 -14.82
N ASN A 282 12.63 -15.97 -13.88
CA ASN A 282 13.47 -17.15 -13.76
C ASN A 282 13.46 -17.97 -15.06
N ASP A 283 12.29 -18.17 -15.66
CA ASP A 283 12.14 -18.91 -16.93
C ASP A 283 12.78 -18.18 -18.12
N ARG A 284 12.63 -16.84 -18.19
CA ARG A 284 13.29 -16.02 -19.21
C ARG A 284 14.82 -16.07 -19.08
N VAL A 285 15.35 -15.99 -17.84
CA VAL A 285 16.79 -16.09 -17.58
C VAL A 285 17.33 -17.47 -17.92
N GLU A 286 16.63 -18.54 -17.51
CA GLU A 286 17.00 -19.91 -17.85
C GLU A 286 17.01 -20.13 -19.37
N ALA A 287 16.02 -19.61 -20.10
CA ALA A 287 15.96 -19.70 -21.56
C ALA A 287 17.14 -18.98 -22.25
N ILE A 288 17.52 -17.78 -21.78
CA ILE A 288 18.65 -17.01 -22.33
C ILE A 288 19.98 -17.73 -22.07
N LEU A 289 20.18 -18.21 -20.83
CA LEU A 289 21.43 -18.84 -20.41
C LEU A 289 21.60 -20.26 -20.99
N ASP A 290 20.51 -21.01 -21.15
CA ASP A 290 20.55 -22.37 -21.70
C ASP A 290 20.87 -22.41 -23.20
N HIS A 291 20.55 -21.35 -23.95
CA HIS A 291 20.85 -21.26 -25.38
C HIS A 291 22.36 -21.28 -25.67
N GLN A 292 23.22 -20.94 -24.70
CA GLN A 292 24.67 -20.77 -24.92
C GLN A 292 25.56 -21.73 -24.11
N SER A 293 25.00 -22.60 -23.27
CA SER A 293 25.77 -23.23 -22.18
C SER A 293 26.37 -24.62 -22.45
N LYS A 294 25.75 -25.47 -23.28
CA LYS A 294 26.16 -26.88 -23.40
C LYS A 294 27.57 -27.09 -23.97
N ALA A 295 27.90 -26.41 -25.07
CA ALA A 295 29.22 -26.52 -25.70
C ALA A 295 30.32 -25.84 -24.86
N ALA A 296 30.00 -24.68 -24.29
CA ALA A 296 30.89 -23.91 -23.44
C ALA A 296 31.22 -24.62 -22.12
N LEU A 297 30.27 -25.37 -21.54
CA LEU A 297 30.50 -26.13 -20.32
C LEU A 297 31.45 -27.31 -20.53
N GLY A 298 31.37 -27.98 -21.70
CA GLY A 298 32.32 -29.03 -22.07
C GLY A 298 33.75 -28.51 -22.23
N GLN A 299 33.92 -27.30 -22.79
CA GLN A 299 35.22 -26.63 -22.88
C GLN A 299 35.72 -26.16 -21.51
N TYR A 300 34.85 -25.61 -20.66
CA TYR A 300 35.23 -25.17 -19.31
C TYR A 300 35.71 -26.33 -18.43
N LEU A 301 35.11 -27.52 -18.55
CA LEU A 301 35.51 -28.71 -17.81
C LEU A 301 36.83 -29.33 -18.32
N LYS A 302 37.21 -29.10 -19.59
CA LYS A 302 38.42 -29.65 -20.20
C LYS A 302 39.60 -28.68 -20.18
N ASP A 303 39.35 -27.43 -20.56
CA ASP A 303 40.35 -26.42 -20.85
C ASP A 303 40.43 -25.33 -19.77
N HIS A 304 39.51 -25.33 -18.80
CA HIS A 304 39.46 -24.37 -17.69
C HIS A 304 39.37 -22.88 -18.11
N VAL A 305 38.95 -22.59 -19.34
CA VAL A 305 38.77 -21.23 -19.86
C VAL A 305 37.30 -20.83 -19.79
N ILE A 306 37.02 -19.58 -19.41
CA ILE A 306 35.69 -18.95 -19.50
C ILE A 306 35.56 -18.32 -20.89
N PRO A 307 34.75 -18.88 -21.81
CA PRO A 307 34.73 -18.45 -23.21
C PRO A 307 33.97 -17.14 -23.47
N SER A 308 33.01 -16.76 -22.61
CA SER A 308 32.23 -15.53 -22.79
C SER A 308 31.68 -14.98 -21.46
N ALA A 309 31.38 -13.68 -21.43
CA ALA A 309 30.72 -13.04 -20.29
C ALA A 309 29.35 -13.67 -19.96
N SER A 310 28.60 -14.08 -20.99
CA SER A 310 27.34 -14.82 -20.84
C SER A 310 27.54 -16.19 -20.17
N PHE A 311 28.65 -16.87 -20.45
CA PHE A 311 28.99 -18.10 -19.74
C PHE A 311 29.38 -17.85 -18.27
N ALA A 312 30.02 -16.72 -17.95
CA ALA A 312 30.22 -16.31 -16.56
C ALA A 312 28.89 -16.08 -15.83
N CYS A 313 27.89 -15.48 -16.50
CA CYS A 313 26.52 -15.36 -15.99
C CYS A 313 25.91 -16.75 -15.70
N PHE A 314 26.11 -17.71 -16.61
CA PHE A 314 25.64 -19.10 -16.43
C PHE A 314 26.27 -19.76 -15.19
N LEU A 315 27.58 -19.63 -15.00
CA LEU A 315 28.27 -20.17 -13.82
C LEU A 315 27.73 -19.56 -12.51
N CYS A 316 27.55 -18.24 -12.47
CA CYS A 316 27.05 -17.52 -11.30
C CYS A 316 25.58 -17.82 -11.00
N TYR A 317 24.73 -17.92 -12.02
CA TYR A 317 23.30 -18.18 -11.86
C TYR A 317 23.03 -19.58 -11.30
N TYR A 318 23.70 -20.61 -11.85
CA TYR A 318 23.56 -21.98 -11.40
C TYR A 318 24.45 -22.33 -10.20
N GLU A 319 25.23 -21.38 -9.67
CA GLU A 319 26.14 -21.58 -8.53
C GLU A 319 27.11 -22.75 -8.77
N ILE A 320 27.67 -22.84 -9.98
CA ILE A 320 28.63 -23.90 -10.31
C ILE A 320 29.91 -23.67 -9.50
N PRO A 321 30.38 -24.67 -8.75
CA PRO A 321 31.53 -24.50 -7.87
C PRO A 321 32.82 -24.27 -8.70
N GLY A 322 33.78 -23.57 -8.08
CA GLY A 322 35.06 -23.27 -8.71
C GLY A 322 35.91 -24.51 -9.02
N LEU A 323 36.90 -24.34 -9.90
CA LEU A 323 37.74 -25.40 -10.46
C LEU A 323 38.38 -26.32 -9.42
N TYR A 324 38.86 -25.79 -8.29
CA TYR A 324 39.41 -26.58 -7.18
C TYR A 324 38.42 -27.64 -6.65
N VAL A 325 37.14 -27.28 -6.56
CA VAL A 325 36.09 -28.17 -6.09
C VAL A 325 35.69 -29.14 -7.20
N LEU A 326 35.74 -28.72 -8.47
CA LEU A 326 35.46 -29.60 -9.61
C LEU A 326 36.55 -30.66 -9.81
N ASP A 327 37.82 -30.35 -9.56
CA ASP A 327 38.93 -31.31 -9.63
C ASP A 327 38.88 -32.36 -8.52
N GLU A 328 38.36 -32.00 -7.33
CA GLU A 328 37.99 -32.99 -6.30
C GLU A 328 36.82 -33.89 -6.74
N LEU A 329 35.94 -33.40 -7.63
CA LEU A 329 34.69 -34.07 -8.04
C LEU A 329 34.87 -34.96 -9.28
N PHE A 330 35.78 -34.62 -10.18
CA PHE A 330 36.09 -35.34 -11.42
C PHE A 330 37.60 -35.58 -11.55
N PRO A 331 38.19 -36.52 -10.78
CA PRO A 331 39.57 -36.93 -11.01
C PRO A 331 39.70 -37.47 -12.44
N LYS A 332 40.73 -36.99 -13.14
CA LYS A 332 41.01 -37.25 -14.57
C LYS A 332 40.65 -38.69 -14.97
N GLY A 333 39.63 -38.86 -15.80
CA GLY A 333 39.48 -40.05 -16.63
C GLY A 333 38.22 -40.92 -16.51
N ASN A 334 37.15 -40.55 -15.80
CA ASN A 334 35.89 -41.30 -15.93
C ASN A 334 34.62 -40.43 -15.75
N PRO A 335 33.83 -40.19 -16.82
CA PRO A 335 32.55 -39.51 -16.75
C PRO A 335 31.41 -40.51 -16.49
N SER A 336 31.52 -41.36 -15.45
CA SER A 336 30.43 -42.29 -15.12
C SER A 336 29.61 -41.79 -13.92
N PHE A 337 28.34 -41.50 -14.20
CA PHE A 337 27.28 -41.30 -13.23
C PHE A 337 27.15 -42.58 -12.36
N PRO A 338 27.08 -42.53 -11.01
CA PRO A 338 26.37 -41.54 -10.18
C PRO A 338 27.16 -40.95 -8.98
N LEU A 339 28.47 -41.25 -8.85
CA LEU A 339 29.27 -40.92 -7.66
C LEU A 339 29.40 -39.42 -7.33
N PRO A 340 29.53 -38.49 -8.30
CA PRO A 340 29.63 -37.05 -8.02
C PRO A 340 28.34 -36.44 -7.44
N VAL A 341 27.17 -36.97 -7.82
CA VAL A 341 25.85 -36.48 -7.37
C VAL A 341 25.61 -36.78 -5.89
N LEU A 342 26.05 -37.96 -5.42
CA LEU A 342 25.98 -38.36 -4.01
C LEU A 342 26.97 -37.58 -3.13
N ALA A 343 28.18 -37.31 -3.64
CA ALA A 343 29.18 -36.50 -2.94
C ALA A 343 28.73 -35.03 -2.76
N LEU A 344 28.04 -34.47 -3.74
CA LEU A 344 27.54 -33.10 -3.74
C LEU A 344 26.31 -32.90 -2.84
N ARG A 345 25.41 -33.89 -2.76
CA ARG A 345 24.30 -33.87 -1.79
C ARG A 345 24.80 -33.94 -0.35
N ASN A 346 25.85 -34.73 -0.09
CA ASN A 346 26.38 -34.94 1.27
C ASN A 346 27.22 -33.75 1.79
N LYS A 347 27.82 -32.92 0.93
CA LYS A 347 28.55 -31.71 1.34
C LYS A 347 27.68 -30.44 1.39
N GLY A 348 26.43 -30.46 0.92
CA GLY A 348 25.47 -29.34 1.02
C GLY A 348 25.83 -28.07 0.24
N LYS A 349 26.83 -28.13 -0.66
CA LYS A 349 27.44 -26.96 -1.30
C LYS A 349 26.90 -26.60 -2.68
N VAL A 350 26.06 -27.43 -3.30
CA VAL A 350 25.66 -27.25 -4.71
C VAL A 350 24.16 -27.44 -4.89
N SER A 351 23.52 -26.49 -5.60
CA SER A 351 22.09 -26.50 -5.91
C SER A 351 21.70 -27.68 -6.81
N THR A 352 20.50 -28.23 -6.61
CA THR A 352 19.95 -29.32 -7.46
C THR A 352 19.83 -28.91 -8.92
N LYS A 353 19.56 -27.62 -9.19
CA LYS A 353 19.56 -27.06 -10.56
C LYS A 353 20.93 -27.18 -11.23
N ALA A 354 22.01 -26.92 -10.50
CA ALA A 354 23.39 -27.03 -11.00
C ALA A 354 23.72 -28.49 -11.38
N LEU A 355 23.34 -29.44 -10.52
CA LEU A 355 23.55 -30.86 -10.74
C LEU A 355 22.88 -31.37 -12.02
N LEU A 356 21.65 -30.94 -12.27
CA LEU A 356 20.92 -31.29 -13.49
C LEU A 356 21.65 -30.79 -14.73
N LYS A 357 22.15 -29.54 -14.72
CA LYS A 357 22.86 -28.96 -15.86
C LYS A 357 24.22 -29.63 -16.10
N LEU A 358 24.98 -29.93 -15.05
CA LEU A 358 26.23 -30.68 -15.13
C LEU A 358 26.01 -32.10 -15.70
N SER A 359 24.96 -32.79 -15.25
CA SER A 359 24.63 -34.14 -15.72
C SER A 359 24.29 -34.19 -17.22
N SER A 360 23.65 -33.12 -17.73
CA SER A 360 23.27 -33.01 -19.14
C SER A 360 24.46 -32.80 -20.08
N ALA A 361 25.59 -32.32 -19.56
CA ALA A 361 26.80 -32.11 -20.35
C ALA A 361 27.75 -33.32 -20.33
N THR A 362 27.76 -34.09 -19.24
CA THR A 362 28.65 -35.27 -19.10
C THR A 362 28.11 -36.53 -19.79
N THR A 363 26.80 -36.59 -20.09
CA THR A 363 26.15 -37.76 -20.73
C THR A 363 26.43 -37.91 -22.23
N LYS A 364 27.15 -36.97 -22.86
CA LYS A 364 27.51 -37.01 -24.29
C LYS A 364 29.02 -36.84 -24.55
N ALA A 365 29.86 -36.98 -23.53
CA ALA A 365 31.32 -36.95 -23.68
C ALA A 365 31.89 -38.32 -23.99
#